data_AF-A0A7C3R199-F1
#
_entry.id   AF-A0A7C3R199-F1
#
_cell.length_a   1.000
_cell.length_b   1.000
_cell.length_c   1.000
_cell.angle_alpha   90.00
_cell.angle_beta   90.00
_cell.angle_gamma   90.00
#
_symmetry.space_group_name_H-M   'P 1'
#
loop_
_entity.id
_entity.type
_entity.pdbx_description
1 polymer ?
#
loop_
_entity_poly.entity_id
_entity_poly.type
_entity_poly.pdbx_seq_one_letter_code
_entity_poly.pdbx_strand_id
1 'polypeptide(L)'
;MREIWVNTLVSICSPILESTSQEKLKESMPLFKEQSETQYLEAIGRIVCGIAPWFLLVPDDLEENKKREKLKSLTLKTLSNIVNPNSKDYIDFGKNRQSLVDAAYLTQGLLRCPSLYEDLSLESKKQLIH
;
A
#
# COMPACT_ATOMS: atom_id res chain seq x y z
N MET A 1 25.42 -4.91 -3.74
CA MET A 1 24.73 -3.99 -4.68
C MET A 1 23.21 -4.20 -4.66
N ARG A 2 22.67 -5.41 -4.88
CA ARG A 2 21.22 -5.71 -4.75
C ARG A 2 20.67 -5.44 -3.35
N GLU A 3 21.37 -5.90 -2.32
CA GLU A 3 20.93 -5.74 -0.92
C GLU A 3 20.68 -4.28 -0.52
N ILE A 4 21.50 -3.34 -1.01
CA ILE A 4 21.35 -1.90 -0.75
C ILE A 4 19.99 -1.42 -1.29
N TRP A 5 19.67 -1.77 -2.54
CA TRP A 5 18.39 -1.40 -3.16
C TRP A 5 17.19 -1.98 -2.41
N VAL A 6 17.28 -3.26 -2.00
CA VAL A 6 16.23 -3.91 -1.19
C VAL A 6 16.07 -3.20 0.15
N ASN A 7 17.17 -2.90 0.85
CA ASN A 7 17.12 -2.22 2.14
C ASN A 7 16.57 -0.80 2.01
N THR A 8 16.94 -0.07 0.96
CA THR A 8 16.37 1.25 0.65
C THR A 8 14.87 1.15 0.38
N LEU A 9 14.44 0.20 -0.45
CA LEU A 9 13.02 -0.05 -0.73
C LEU A 9 12.24 -0.30 0.56
N VAL A 10 12.74 -1.20 1.42
CA VAL A 10 12.14 -1.51 2.72
C VAL A 10 12.07 -0.27 3.61
N SER A 11 13.13 0.52 3.70
CA SER A 11 13.15 1.74 4.53
C SER A 11 12.12 2.78 4.10
N ILE A 12 11.81 2.87 2.80
CA ILE A 12 10.79 3.78 2.26
C ILE A 12 9.39 3.24 2.53
N CYS A 13 9.18 1.94 2.33
CA CYS A 13 7.84 1.35 2.40
C CYS A 13 7.38 1.07 3.83
N SER A 14 8.29 0.63 4.70
CA SER A 14 7.96 0.17 6.05
C SER A 14 7.18 1.18 6.89
N PRO A 15 7.58 2.47 7.01
CA PRO A 15 6.87 3.41 7.87
C PRO A 15 5.38 3.57 7.49
N ILE A 16 5.08 3.65 6.18
CA ILE A 16 3.72 3.82 5.70
C ILE A 16 2.91 2.54 5.87
N LEU A 17 3.45 1.39 5.43
CA LEU A 17 2.72 0.12 5.48
C LEU A 17 2.54 -0.40 6.91
N GLU A 18 3.53 -0.23 7.79
CA GLU A 18 3.43 -0.62 9.19
C GLU A 18 2.42 0.25 9.94
N SER A 19 2.46 1.57 9.77
CA SER A 19 1.48 2.48 10.38
C SER A 19 0.06 2.21 9.88
N THR A 20 -0.14 2.06 8.57
CA THR A 20 -1.48 1.82 8.01
C THR A 20 -2.03 0.48 8.43
N SER A 21 -1.18 -0.57 8.51
CA SER A 21 -1.60 -1.89 8.99
C SER A 21 -2.11 -1.89 10.44
N GLN A 22 -1.80 -0.85 11.21
CA GLN A 22 -2.20 -0.64 12.61
C GLN A 22 -3.26 0.46 12.77
N GLU A 23 -3.80 1.00 11.67
CA GLU A 23 -4.75 2.12 11.68
C GLU A 23 -4.19 3.41 12.31
N LYS A 24 -2.89 3.67 12.09
CA LYS A 24 -2.14 4.81 12.63
C LYS A 24 -1.50 5.68 11.55
N LEU A 25 -1.83 5.51 10.27
CA LEU A 25 -1.24 6.30 9.19
C LEU A 25 -1.54 7.79 9.39
N LYS A 26 -2.81 8.15 9.58
CA LYS A 26 -3.19 9.58 9.74
C LYS A 26 -2.64 10.21 11.02
N GLU A 27 -2.34 9.40 12.03
CA GLU A 27 -1.70 9.84 13.28
C GLU A 27 -0.20 10.06 13.10
N SER A 28 0.48 9.15 12.40
CA SER A 28 1.95 9.11 12.32
C SER A 28 2.54 9.85 11.12
N MET A 29 1.77 10.04 10.05
CA MET A 29 2.24 10.74 8.84
C MET A 29 1.98 12.24 8.98
N PRO A 30 3.02 13.08 8.98
CA PRO A 30 2.86 14.53 9.10
C PRO A 30 2.17 15.10 7.87
N LEU A 31 1.23 16.04 8.08
CA LEU A 31 0.52 16.71 7.00
C LEU A 31 1.44 17.72 6.30
N PHE A 32 1.72 17.52 5.02
CA PHE A 32 2.39 18.53 4.20
C PHE A 32 1.35 19.37 3.45
N LYS A 33 1.12 20.62 3.92
CA LYS A 33 0.17 21.63 3.38
C LYS A 33 -1.32 21.33 3.63
N GLU A 34 -2.19 22.26 3.19
CA GLU A 34 -3.66 22.23 3.33
C GLU A 34 -4.35 21.11 2.51
N GLN A 35 -3.63 20.31 1.72
CA GLN A 35 -4.17 19.15 0.99
C GLN A 35 -4.03 17.86 1.81
N SER A 36 -4.61 17.87 3.01
CA SER A 36 -4.32 16.89 4.05
C SER A 36 -4.73 15.45 3.73
N GLU A 37 -5.75 15.23 2.90
CA GLU A 37 -6.32 13.88 2.74
C GLU A 37 -5.80 13.10 1.51
N THR A 38 -5.36 13.77 0.45
CA THR A 38 -4.91 13.09 -0.78
C THR A 38 -3.53 12.45 -0.62
N GLN A 39 -2.67 13.02 0.24
CA GLN A 39 -1.30 12.53 0.43
C GLN A 39 -1.23 11.07 0.90
N TYR A 40 -2.25 10.60 1.63
CA TYR A 40 -2.30 9.22 2.11
C TYR A 40 -2.47 8.24 0.95
N LEU A 41 -3.43 8.52 0.06
CA LEU A 41 -3.65 7.71 -1.12
C LEU A 41 -2.47 7.78 -2.08
N GLU A 42 -1.88 8.97 -2.24
CA GLU A 42 -0.68 9.15 -3.03
C GLU A 42 0.47 8.29 -2.52
N ALA A 43 0.78 8.35 -1.22
CA ALA A 43 1.85 7.58 -0.61
C ALA A 43 1.63 6.07 -0.79
N ILE A 44 0.42 5.59 -0.48
CA ILE A 44 0.08 4.17 -0.58
C ILE A 44 0.07 3.71 -2.05
N GLY A 45 -0.59 4.46 -2.94
CA GLY A 45 -0.70 4.14 -4.36
C GLY A 45 0.66 4.04 -5.03
N ARG A 46 1.56 5.00 -4.76
CA ARG A 46 2.94 4.98 -5.27
C ARG A 46 3.75 3.81 -4.72
N ILE A 47 3.66 3.53 -3.42
CA ILE A 47 4.36 2.40 -2.78
C ILE A 47 3.89 1.09 -3.40
N VAL A 48 2.58 0.81 -3.40
CA VAL A 48 2.02 -0.45 -3.91
C VAL A 48 2.34 -0.62 -5.40
N CYS A 49 2.23 0.43 -6.20
CA CYS A 49 2.61 0.41 -7.62
C CYS A 49 4.08 0.03 -7.84
N GLY A 50 4.98 0.56 -7.00
CA GLY A 50 6.42 0.33 -7.09
C GLY A 50 6.83 -1.06 -6.62
N ILE A 51 6.25 -1.57 -5.53
CA ILE A 51 6.67 -2.85 -4.92
C ILE A 51 5.92 -4.06 -5.48
N ALA A 52 4.76 -3.89 -6.11
CA ALA A 52 3.95 -5.00 -6.62
C ALA A 52 4.74 -6.00 -7.49
N PRO A 53 5.55 -5.58 -8.49
CA PRO A 53 6.34 -6.52 -9.28
C PRO A 53 7.37 -7.32 -8.45
N TRP A 54 7.92 -6.71 -7.39
CA TRP A 54 8.91 -7.35 -6.54
C TRP A 54 8.32 -8.53 -5.77
N PHE A 55 7.02 -8.50 -5.44
CA PHE A 55 6.33 -9.62 -4.79
C PHE A 55 6.18 -10.87 -5.65
N LEU A 56 6.28 -10.76 -6.98
CA LEU A 56 6.13 -11.89 -7.90
C LEU A 56 7.45 -12.59 -8.23
N LEU A 57 8.59 -12.10 -7.71
CA LEU A 57 9.88 -12.72 -7.97
C LEU A 57 9.98 -14.09 -7.29
N VAL A 58 10.69 -15.02 -7.92
CA VAL A 58 11.00 -16.33 -7.34
C VAL A 58 11.88 -16.12 -6.10
N PRO A 59 11.63 -16.84 -4.99
CA PRO A 59 12.51 -16.79 -3.82
C PRO A 59 13.89 -17.36 -4.17
N ASP A 60 14.92 -16.51 -4.11
CA ASP A 60 16.32 -16.88 -4.38
C ASP A 60 17.24 -16.63 -3.16
N ASP A 61 16.87 -15.71 -2.28
CA ASP A 61 17.57 -15.36 -1.04
C ASP A 61 16.61 -15.40 0.16
N LEU A 62 17.01 -16.07 1.24
CA LEU A 62 16.15 -16.27 2.42
C LEU A 62 15.83 -14.95 3.15
N GLU A 63 16.79 -14.04 3.28
CA GLU A 63 16.61 -12.78 4.01
C GLU A 63 15.83 -11.75 3.19
N GLU A 64 16.09 -11.67 1.88
CA GLU A 64 15.25 -10.87 0.98
C GLU A 64 13.82 -11.39 0.96
N ASN A 65 13.63 -12.72 0.90
CA ASN A 65 12.31 -13.32 0.88
C ASN A 65 11.53 -13.03 2.18
N LYS A 66 12.18 -13.07 3.35
CA LYS A 66 11.55 -12.67 4.62
C LYS A 66 11.05 -11.22 4.58
N LYS A 67 11.84 -10.29 4.03
CA LYS A 67 11.44 -8.87 3.87
C LYS A 67 10.26 -8.74 2.90
N ARG A 68 10.28 -9.51 1.81
CA ARG A 68 9.23 -9.53 0.79
C ARG A 68 7.90 -10.03 1.36
N GLU A 69 7.90 -11.16 2.06
CA GLU A 69 6.72 -11.72 2.71
C GLU A 69 6.15 -10.77 3.78
N LYS A 70 7.02 -10.17 4.60
CA LYS A 70 6.61 -9.16 5.59
C LYS A 70 5.89 -7.99 4.91
N LEU A 71 6.50 -7.40 3.87
CA LEU A 71 5.90 -6.26 3.16
C LEU A 71 4.64 -6.64 2.39
N LYS A 72 4.55 -7.85 1.82
CA LYS A 72 3.32 -8.35 1.18
C LYS A 72 2.19 -8.43 2.20
N SER A 73 2.44 -9.02 3.38
CA SER A 73 1.47 -9.10 4.47
C SER A 73 1.00 -7.71 4.93
N LEU A 74 1.92 -6.76 5.11
CA LEU A 74 1.58 -5.39 5.48
C LEU A 74 0.78 -4.68 4.37
N THR A 75 1.08 -4.96 3.11
CA THR A 75 0.35 -4.40 1.96
C THR A 75 -1.10 -4.88 1.95
N LEU A 76 -1.35 -6.18 2.20
CA LEU A 76 -2.72 -6.71 2.28
C LEU A 76 -3.52 -6.06 3.42
N LYS A 77 -2.90 -5.86 4.59
CA LYS A 77 -3.53 -5.15 5.71
C LYS A 77 -3.79 -3.68 5.38
N THR A 78 -2.82 -3.02 4.76
CA THR A 78 -2.93 -1.63 4.29
C THR A 78 -4.13 -1.47 3.35
N LEU A 79 -4.21 -2.32 2.32
CA LEU A 79 -5.33 -2.33 1.37
C LEU A 79 -6.67 -2.55 2.08
N SER A 80 -6.73 -3.45 3.06
CA SER A 80 -7.95 -3.74 3.81
C SER A 80 -8.39 -2.56 4.68
N ASN A 81 -7.45 -1.86 5.32
CA ASN A 81 -7.77 -0.76 6.22
C ASN A 81 -8.19 0.51 5.45
N ILE A 82 -7.54 0.81 4.33
CA ILE A 82 -7.80 2.06 3.59
C ILE A 82 -9.16 2.06 2.90
N VAL A 83 -9.74 0.87 2.64
CA VAL A 83 -11.07 0.72 2.03
C VAL A 83 -12.17 0.44 3.05
N ASN A 84 -11.82 0.13 4.30
CA ASN A 84 -12.80 -0.17 5.35
C ASN A 84 -13.34 1.14 5.98
N PRO A 85 -14.62 1.49 5.84
CA PRO A 85 -15.19 2.74 6.38
C PRO A 85 -15.08 2.89 7.90
N ASN A 86 -14.91 1.77 8.63
CA ASN A 86 -14.74 1.78 10.07
C ASN A 86 -13.28 1.98 10.51
N SER A 87 -12.33 1.96 9.58
CA SER A 87 -10.92 2.15 9.89
C SER A 87 -10.62 3.63 10.11
N LYS A 88 -9.74 3.93 11.08
CA LYS A 88 -9.23 5.30 11.27
C LYS A 88 -8.48 5.81 10.04
N ASP A 89 -7.85 4.88 9.31
CA ASP A 89 -7.11 5.15 8.09
C ASP A 89 -7.94 4.99 6.81
N TYR A 90 -9.28 4.91 6.92
CA TYR A 90 -10.16 4.91 5.75
C TYR A 90 -9.88 6.10 4.83
N ILE A 91 -9.79 5.86 3.53
CA ILE A 91 -9.55 6.90 2.53
C ILE A 91 -10.73 6.91 1.55
N ASP A 92 -11.25 8.09 1.24
CA ASP A 92 -12.24 8.28 0.19
C ASP A 92 -11.55 8.53 -1.16
N PHE A 93 -11.72 7.58 -2.09
CA PHE A 93 -11.10 7.57 -3.42
C PHE A 93 -11.79 8.55 -4.38
N GLY A 94 -13.01 9.01 -4.08
CA GLY A 94 -13.84 9.83 -4.96
C GLY A 94 -13.88 11.31 -4.62
N LYS A 95 -13.25 11.74 -3.52
CA LYS A 95 -13.43 13.10 -2.97
C LYS A 95 -12.93 14.23 -3.87
N ASN A 96 -11.91 14.00 -4.71
CA ASN A 96 -11.37 15.02 -5.62
C ASN A 96 -10.65 14.42 -6.85
N ARG A 97 -10.31 15.28 -7.84
CA ARG A 97 -9.61 14.86 -9.07
C ARG A 97 -8.23 14.25 -8.84
N GLN A 98 -7.53 14.65 -7.78
CA GLN A 98 -6.20 14.12 -7.48
C GLN A 98 -6.29 12.67 -7.01
N SER A 99 -7.31 12.34 -6.20
CA SER A 99 -7.58 10.96 -5.76
C SER A 99 -7.76 9.98 -6.92
N LEU A 100 -8.26 10.43 -8.08
CA LEU A 100 -8.37 9.59 -9.28
C LEU A 100 -7.00 9.12 -9.80
N VAL A 101 -6.00 10.02 -9.81
CA VAL A 101 -4.66 9.70 -10.29
C VAL A 101 -3.97 8.74 -9.32
N ASP A 102 -4.12 8.97 -8.02
CA ASP A 102 -3.50 8.13 -6.99
C ASP A 102 -4.17 6.75 -6.91
N ALA A 103 -5.49 6.69 -7.10
CA ALA A 103 -6.23 5.44 -7.28
C ALA A 103 -5.73 4.68 -8.52
N ALA A 104 -5.44 5.36 -9.64
CA ALA A 104 -4.90 4.70 -10.83
C ALA A 104 -3.51 4.08 -10.58
N TYR A 105 -2.65 4.73 -9.80
CA TYR A 105 -1.38 4.13 -9.36
C TYR A 105 -1.62 2.87 -8.52
N LEU A 106 -2.54 2.92 -7.56
CA LEU A 106 -2.88 1.76 -6.74
C LEU A 106 -3.41 0.60 -7.61
N THR A 107 -4.36 0.87 -8.50
CA THR A 107 -4.91 -0.11 -9.44
C THR A 107 -3.81 -0.70 -10.33
N GLN A 108 -2.88 0.12 -10.83
CA GLN A 108 -1.75 -0.36 -11.62
C GLN A 108 -0.87 -1.34 -10.84
N GLY A 109 -0.67 -1.12 -9.53
CA GLY A 109 0.02 -2.06 -8.66
C GLY A 109 -0.71 -3.40 -8.56
N LEU A 110 -2.03 -3.37 -8.36
CA LEU A 110 -2.85 -4.58 -8.30
C LEU A 110 -2.85 -5.36 -9.62
N LEU A 111 -2.90 -4.68 -10.77
CA LEU A 111 -2.79 -5.32 -12.08
C LEU A 111 -1.42 -5.99 -12.29
N ARG A 112 -0.36 -5.40 -11.75
CA ARG A 112 1.00 -5.96 -11.81
C ARG A 112 1.21 -7.12 -10.83
N CYS A 113 0.44 -7.19 -9.75
CA CYS A 113 0.47 -8.28 -8.78
C CYS A 113 -0.95 -8.73 -8.43
N PRO A 114 -1.62 -9.50 -9.31
CA PRO A 114 -3.02 -9.90 -9.13
C PRO A 114 -3.28 -10.64 -7.81
N SER A 115 -2.28 -11.39 -7.32
CA SER A 115 -2.36 -12.07 -6.03
C SER A 115 -2.69 -11.12 -4.87
N LEU A 116 -2.26 -9.85 -4.91
CA LEU A 116 -2.63 -8.89 -3.86
C LEU A 116 -4.14 -8.66 -3.81
N TYR A 117 -4.79 -8.53 -4.96
CA TYR A 117 -6.24 -8.40 -5.01
C TYR A 117 -6.92 -9.72 -4.66
N GLU A 118 -6.44 -10.85 -5.18
CA GLU A 118 -6.99 -12.18 -4.94
C GLU A 118 -6.94 -12.59 -3.45
N ASP A 119 -5.87 -12.22 -2.74
CA ASP A 119 -5.65 -12.51 -1.33
C ASP A 119 -6.51 -11.62 -0.39
N LEU A 120 -7.19 -10.59 -0.90
CA LEU A 120 -8.10 -9.76 -0.10
C LEU A 120 -9.38 -10.51 0.29
N SER A 121 -9.91 -10.13 1.46
CA SER A 121 -11.24 -10.56 1.90
C SER A 121 -12.32 -10.16 0.90
N LEU A 122 -13.43 -10.90 0.85
CA LEU A 122 -14.54 -10.57 -0.04
C LEU A 122 -15.10 -9.16 0.25
N GLU A 123 -15.10 -8.75 1.52
CA GLU A 123 -15.54 -7.42 1.94
C GLU A 123 -14.61 -6.33 1.41
N SER A 124 -13.30 -6.48 1.61
CA SER A 124 -12.31 -5.52 1.12
C SER A 124 -12.31 -5.41 -0.41
N LYS A 125 -12.54 -6.52 -1.13
CA LYS A 125 -12.68 -6.50 -2.60
C LYS A 125 -13.88 -5.67 -3.04
N LYS A 126 -15.03 -5.81 -2.36
CA LYS A 126 -16.23 -5.03 -2.65
C LYS A 126 -15.98 -3.54 -2.39
N GLN A 127 -15.40 -3.22 -1.23
CA GLN A 127 -15.10 -1.84 -0.83
C GLN A 127 -14.08 -1.15 -1.75
N LEU A 128 -13.17 -1.91 -2.38
CA LEU A 128 -12.19 -1.36 -3.31
C LEU A 128 -12.78 -1.00 -4.69
N ILE A 129 -13.87 -1.65 -5.10
CA ILE A 129 -14.50 -1.46 -6.41
C ILE A 129 -15.64 -0.43 -6.36
N HIS A 130 -16.17 -0.18 -5.16
CA HIS A 130 -17.38 0.60 -4.94
C HIS A 130 -17.11 2.07 -4.62
#